data_AF-A0AAJ4XPZ0-F1
#
_entry.id   AF-A0AAJ4XPZ0-F1
#
_cell.length_a   1.000
_cell.length_b   1.000
_cell.length_c   1.000
_cell.angle_alpha   90.00
_cell.angle_beta   90.00
_cell.angle_gamma   90.00
#
_symmetry.space_group_name_H-M   'P 1'
#
loop_
_entity.id
_entity.type
_entity.pdbx_description
1 polymer ?
#
loop_
_entity_poly.entity_id
_entity_poly.type
_entity_poly.pdbx_seq_one_letter_code
_entity_poly.pdbx_strand_id
1 'polypeptide(L)'
;MAARRVNVPLCQLAHSIRNSIAHETSSSRLVAASTVTASSSAWPSQSRQFASAASSTAASSTSAASPSSISARGVQYRSSQALGFNVTGDSILSHFSSALFSSTSSDLFGSNAELALRAVTHESYLNAREGHNRRLAFVGRRSLKLFTTLLLHSRLQSMPKGSAAHNYVSRLLESPSGVDSILSTHRLGDKIGRELELEKVMRWTPAVSDGQSGPRETGLFKVRGVTVEALVGAIYHQKGAAEASKFFHNHILPSLLQDGFPSPVPEELKQGIASPSV
;
A
#
# COMPACT_ATOMS: atom_id res chain seq x y z
N MET A 1 -31.52 24.48 -47.27
CA MET A 1 -31.03 25.79 -47.70
C MET A 1 -30.95 26.72 -46.50
N ALA A 2 -29.76 27.30 -46.30
CA ALA A 2 -29.41 28.53 -45.58
C ALA A 2 -29.88 28.76 -44.13
N ALA A 3 -28.88 28.76 -43.26
CA ALA A 3 -28.85 29.22 -41.88
C ALA A 3 -29.07 30.74 -41.73
N ARG A 4 -29.48 31.17 -40.54
CA ARG A 4 -29.13 32.48 -40.00
C ARG A 4 -28.72 32.37 -38.54
N ARG A 5 -27.42 32.62 -38.31
CA ARG A 5 -26.77 32.81 -37.01
C ARG A 5 -27.15 34.18 -36.45
N VAL A 6 -27.32 34.26 -35.13
CA VAL A 6 -27.22 35.52 -34.37
C VAL A 6 -26.19 35.30 -33.27
N ASN A 7 -25.07 36.00 -33.38
CA ASN A 7 -24.03 36.16 -32.35
C ASN A 7 -24.40 37.38 -31.49
N VAL A 8 -24.31 37.27 -30.16
CA VAL A 8 -24.11 38.40 -29.24
C VAL A 8 -23.22 37.93 -28.06
N PRO A 9 -22.28 38.75 -27.55
CA PRO A 9 -21.02 38.28 -26.97
C PRO A 9 -20.95 38.20 -25.43
N LEU A 10 -19.92 37.49 -24.98
CA LEU A 10 -19.36 37.48 -23.61
C LEU A 10 -18.70 38.82 -23.28
N CYS A 11 -19.11 39.46 -22.16
CA CYS A 11 -18.26 40.17 -21.20
C CYS A 11 -19.12 40.83 -20.10
N GLN A 12 -18.55 40.99 -18.90
CA GLN A 12 -19.07 41.68 -17.69
C GLN A 12 -19.98 40.79 -16.82
N LEU A 13 -19.74 40.57 -15.52
CA LEU A 13 -19.15 41.44 -14.50
C LEU A 13 -18.54 40.59 -13.36
N ALA A 14 -17.31 40.94 -12.98
CA ALA A 14 -16.68 40.53 -11.73
C ALA A 14 -17.01 41.55 -10.62
N HIS A 15 -17.10 41.03 -9.39
CA HIS A 15 -16.80 41.68 -8.11
C HIS A 15 -17.71 42.80 -7.59
N SER A 16 -18.38 42.53 -6.46
CA SER A 16 -18.51 43.45 -5.33
C SER A 16 -18.92 42.63 -4.08
N ILE A 17 -18.03 42.44 -3.08
CA ILE A 17 -18.00 43.13 -1.76
C ILE A 17 -19.22 42.76 -0.90
N ARG A 18 -19.20 42.48 0.40
CA ARG A 18 -18.23 42.23 1.48
C ARG A 18 -19.13 42.04 2.72
N ASN A 19 -18.74 41.15 3.63
CA ASN A 19 -19.15 40.97 5.03
C ASN A 19 -20.37 41.73 5.60
N SER A 20 -21.24 40.97 6.27
CA SER A 20 -21.81 41.37 7.56
C SER A 20 -21.59 40.23 8.58
N ILE A 21 -20.97 40.60 9.70
CA ILE A 21 -20.70 39.79 10.89
C ILE A 21 -21.68 40.24 11.98
N ALA A 22 -22.12 39.26 12.79
CA ALA A 22 -22.70 39.38 14.14
C ALA A 22 -24.11 40.00 14.22
N HIS A 23 -24.99 39.67 15.16
CA HIS A 23 -25.12 38.67 16.22
C HIS A 23 -26.60 38.82 16.60
N GLU A 24 -27.35 37.76 16.87
CA GLU A 24 -28.30 37.79 18.00
C GLU A 24 -28.88 36.42 18.33
N THR A 25 -28.76 36.13 19.60
CA THR A 25 -29.23 35.00 20.38
C THR A 25 -30.73 35.10 20.65
N SER A 26 -31.48 34.01 20.47
CA SER A 26 -32.54 33.66 21.42
C SER A 26 -33.03 32.23 21.26
N SER A 27 -33.11 31.59 22.43
CA SER A 27 -33.72 30.31 22.73
C SER A 27 -35.12 30.13 22.18
N SER A 28 -35.39 28.95 21.62
CA SER A 28 -36.70 28.31 21.74
C SER A 28 -36.52 26.80 21.82
N ARG A 29 -36.77 26.27 23.02
CA ARG A 29 -37.04 24.86 23.28
C ARG A 29 -38.19 24.40 22.39
N LEU A 30 -37.98 23.31 21.64
CA LEU A 30 -39.06 22.46 21.18
C LEU A 30 -38.76 21.02 21.59
N VAL A 31 -39.60 20.55 22.50
CA VAL A 31 -39.79 19.14 22.81
C VAL A 31 -40.56 18.55 21.64
N ALA A 32 -39.98 17.57 20.97
CA ALA A 32 -40.69 16.71 20.03
C ALA A 32 -40.40 15.26 20.40
N ALA A 33 -41.38 14.64 21.04
CA ALA A 33 -41.44 13.20 21.21
C ALA A 33 -41.77 12.58 19.86
N SER A 34 -40.87 11.74 19.36
CA SER A 34 -41.12 10.91 18.17
C SER A 34 -41.04 9.46 18.58
N THR A 35 -42.23 8.86 18.71
CA THR A 35 -42.46 7.42 18.75
C THR A 35 -42.01 6.81 17.42
N VAL A 36 -40.88 6.11 17.42
CA VAL A 36 -40.46 5.28 16.29
C VAL A 36 -40.85 3.84 16.62
N THR A 37 -41.92 3.38 15.99
CA THR A 37 -42.29 1.97 15.88
C THR A 37 -41.20 1.22 15.14
N ALA A 38 -40.61 0.22 15.82
CA ALA A 38 -39.64 -0.69 15.24
C ALA A 38 -40.30 -1.58 14.19
N SER A 39 -39.99 -1.34 12.91
CA SER A 39 -40.25 -2.30 11.84
C SER A 39 -39.00 -3.17 11.66
N SER A 40 -39.01 -4.34 12.31
CA SER A 40 -38.01 -5.38 12.12
C SER A 40 -38.22 -6.07 10.76
N SER A 41 -37.51 -5.63 9.73
CA SER A 41 -37.34 -6.44 8.52
C SER A 41 -36.24 -7.47 8.77
N ALA A 42 -36.65 -8.67 9.15
CA ALA A 42 -35.80 -9.83 9.33
C ALA A 42 -35.13 -10.20 7.99
N TRP A 43 -33.81 -10.10 7.93
CA TRP A 43 -33.03 -10.78 6.91
C TRP A 43 -32.80 -12.23 7.35
N PRO A 44 -33.06 -13.24 6.49
CA PRO A 44 -32.83 -14.62 6.85
C PRO A 44 -31.32 -14.88 6.99
N SER A 45 -30.93 -15.18 8.22
CA SER A 45 -29.61 -15.66 8.59
C SER A 45 -29.43 -17.09 8.05
N GLN A 46 -28.68 -17.26 6.97
CA GLN A 46 -28.17 -18.57 6.56
C GLN A 46 -26.86 -18.85 7.31
N SER A 47 -27.01 -19.24 8.58
CA SER A 47 -25.96 -19.90 9.35
C SER A 47 -26.50 -21.23 9.87
N ARG A 48 -26.07 -22.33 9.24
CA ARG A 48 -26.17 -23.77 9.60
C ARG A 48 -25.88 -24.51 8.28
N GLN A 49 -25.04 -25.53 8.14
CA GLN A 49 -24.41 -26.50 9.02
C GLN A 49 -23.25 -27.13 8.20
N PHE A 50 -22.02 -27.12 8.71
CA PHE A 50 -21.00 -28.08 8.29
C PHE A 50 -20.21 -28.53 9.53
N ALA A 51 -20.90 -29.26 10.39
CA ALA A 51 -20.31 -30.11 11.41
C ALA A 51 -21.21 -31.33 11.54
N SER A 52 -20.59 -32.51 11.65
CA SER A 52 -21.19 -33.85 11.74
C SER A 52 -21.30 -34.63 10.44
N ALA A 53 -20.15 -35.07 9.92
CA ALA A 53 -20.05 -36.29 9.09
C ALA A 53 -18.67 -36.94 9.26
N ALA A 54 -18.35 -37.41 10.48
CA ALA A 54 -17.23 -38.34 10.71
C ALA A 54 -17.35 -38.97 12.11
N SER A 55 -18.41 -39.72 12.38
CA SER A 55 -18.49 -40.57 13.58
C SER A 55 -19.43 -41.74 13.30
N SER A 56 -19.00 -42.68 12.46
CA SER A 56 -19.51 -44.06 12.44
C SER A 56 -18.85 -44.88 11.32
N THR A 57 -17.61 -45.32 11.55
CA THR A 57 -17.06 -46.58 11.01
C THR A 57 -15.72 -46.87 11.69
N ALA A 58 -15.81 -47.32 12.94
CA ALA A 58 -14.73 -48.04 13.58
C ALA A 58 -15.10 -49.54 13.56
N ALA A 59 -14.41 -50.32 12.74
CA ALA A 59 -14.07 -51.72 12.97
C ALA A 59 -13.41 -52.29 11.71
N SER A 60 -12.08 -52.39 11.70
CA SER A 60 -11.35 -53.52 11.10
C SER A 60 -9.89 -53.45 11.53
N SER A 61 -9.51 -54.49 12.24
CA SER A 61 -8.20 -54.82 12.77
C SER A 61 -7.12 -54.95 11.69
N THR A 62 -5.97 -54.29 11.89
CA THR A 62 -4.67 -54.78 11.41
C THR A 62 -3.57 -54.38 12.39
N SER A 63 -2.69 -55.35 12.60
CA SER A 63 -1.72 -55.48 13.68
C SER A 63 -0.67 -54.37 13.73
N ALA A 64 -0.25 -54.06 14.95
CA ALA A 64 0.90 -53.22 15.26
C ALA A 64 2.18 -53.76 14.60
N ALA A 65 2.80 -52.95 13.74
CA ALA A 65 4.19 -53.07 13.35
C ALA A 65 4.89 -51.76 13.73
N SER A 66 5.93 -51.88 14.54
CA SER A 66 6.78 -50.79 15.02
C SER A 66 7.33 -49.97 13.84
N PRO A 67 7.39 -48.62 13.91
CA PRO A 67 8.03 -47.84 12.87
C PRO A 67 9.55 -48.05 12.96
N SER A 68 10.09 -48.80 12.01
CA SER A 68 11.50 -48.83 11.71
C SER A 68 11.96 -47.40 11.40
N SER A 69 13.01 -46.96 12.09
CA SER A 69 13.68 -45.69 11.88
C SER A 69 14.10 -45.56 10.43
N ILE A 70 13.38 -44.76 9.64
CA ILE A 70 13.86 -44.29 8.35
C ILE A 70 15.04 -43.38 8.68
N SER A 71 16.25 -43.92 8.47
CA SER A 71 17.48 -43.16 8.48
C SER A 71 17.33 -42.02 7.49
N ALA A 72 17.09 -40.82 8.01
CA ALA A 72 17.06 -39.60 7.22
C ALA A 72 18.44 -39.45 6.61
N ARG A 73 18.55 -39.81 5.32
CA ARG A 73 19.70 -39.48 4.49
C ARG A 73 19.82 -37.95 4.53
N GLY A 74 20.72 -37.47 5.39
CA GLY A 74 20.91 -36.07 5.68
C GLY A 74 21.36 -35.33 4.43
N VAL A 75 20.41 -34.80 3.68
CA VAL A 75 20.67 -33.63 2.86
C VAL A 75 20.90 -32.51 3.85
N GLN A 76 22.16 -32.15 4.07
CA GLN A 76 22.52 -30.93 4.79
C GLN A 76 21.97 -29.74 3.98
N TYR A 77 20.71 -29.37 4.23
CA TYR A 77 20.22 -28.07 3.84
C TYR A 77 21.08 -27.07 4.61
N ARG A 78 22.02 -26.45 3.90
CA ARG A 78 22.77 -25.31 4.42
C ARG A 78 21.74 -24.23 4.69
N SER A 79 21.30 -24.12 5.94
CA SER A 79 20.31 -23.11 6.32
C SER A 79 20.93 -21.74 6.03
N SER A 80 20.31 -20.98 5.14
CA SER A 80 20.71 -19.60 4.91
C SER A 80 20.70 -18.83 6.22
N GLN A 81 21.74 -18.04 6.46
CA GLN A 81 21.85 -17.25 7.68
C GLN A 81 20.91 -16.05 7.60
N ALA A 82 20.16 -15.80 8.67
CA ALA A 82 19.31 -14.62 8.78
C ALA A 82 20.16 -13.34 8.80
N LEU A 83 19.74 -12.35 8.03
CA LEU A 83 20.36 -11.02 7.92
C LEU A 83 19.59 -10.01 8.79
N GLY A 84 20.32 -8.99 9.28
CA GLY A 84 19.75 -7.90 10.09
C GLY A 84 19.60 -8.20 11.58
N PHE A 85 20.33 -9.19 12.13
CA PHE A 85 20.30 -9.53 13.56
C PHE A 85 20.76 -8.40 14.49
N ASN A 86 21.56 -7.47 13.98
CA ASN A 86 22.09 -6.31 14.70
C ASN A 86 21.19 -5.07 14.60
N VAL A 87 20.16 -5.09 13.75
CA VAL A 87 19.27 -3.95 13.56
C VAL A 87 18.37 -3.86 14.78
N THR A 88 18.31 -2.74 15.50
CA THR A 88 17.38 -2.50 16.62
C THR A 88 16.28 -1.51 16.23
N GLY A 89 15.19 -1.44 16.99
CA GLY A 89 14.13 -0.45 16.77
C GLY A 89 14.66 0.99 16.74
N ASP A 90 15.58 1.33 17.65
CA ASP A 90 16.20 2.66 17.71
C ASP A 90 17.07 2.97 16.49
N SER A 91 17.79 1.96 15.98
CA SER A 91 18.59 2.12 14.75
C SER A 91 17.68 2.41 13.54
N ILE A 92 16.48 1.83 13.51
CA ILE A 92 15.50 2.03 12.46
C ILE A 92 14.86 3.42 12.57
N LEU A 93 14.49 3.84 13.78
CA LEU A 93 13.98 5.20 14.01
C LEU A 93 15.03 6.25 13.61
N SER A 94 16.30 6.02 13.95
CA SER A 94 17.41 6.89 13.55
C SER A 94 17.57 6.94 12.03
N HIS A 95 17.45 5.80 11.35
CA HIS A 95 17.49 5.73 9.90
C HIS A 95 16.36 6.54 9.23
N PHE A 96 15.13 6.39 9.73
CA PHE A 96 13.97 7.14 9.21
C PHE A 96 13.89 8.59 9.69
N SER A 97 14.75 8.99 10.62
CA SER A 97 14.95 10.39 11.03
C SER A 97 16.10 11.07 10.28
N SER A 98 16.77 10.36 9.37
CA SER A 98 17.89 10.90 8.59
C SER A 98 17.45 11.93 7.55
N ALA A 99 18.43 12.64 6.98
CA ALA A 99 18.23 13.69 5.97
C ALA A 99 17.35 13.26 4.77
N LEU A 100 17.33 11.96 4.46
CA LEU A 100 16.49 11.38 3.40
C LEU A 100 14.99 11.63 3.64
N PHE A 101 14.56 11.72 4.90
CA PHE A 101 13.16 11.87 5.29
C PHE A 101 12.81 13.25 5.85
N SER A 102 13.77 14.17 5.95
CA SER A 102 13.58 15.50 6.55
C SER A 102 12.44 16.32 5.93
N SER A 103 12.15 16.11 4.64
CA SER A 103 11.04 16.78 3.94
C SER A 103 9.64 16.30 4.39
N THR A 104 9.57 15.20 5.13
CA THR A 104 8.31 14.55 5.56
C THR A 104 8.20 14.62 7.08
N SER A 105 7.56 15.68 7.59
CA SER A 105 7.06 15.83 8.98
C SER A 105 7.84 15.02 10.06
N SER A 106 9.15 15.31 10.19
CA SER A 106 10.15 15.00 11.24
C SER A 106 10.13 13.70 12.06
N ASP A 107 9.16 12.79 11.90
CA ASP A 107 9.04 11.59 12.73
C ASP A 107 8.10 10.56 12.10
N LEU A 108 8.55 9.81 11.09
CA LEU A 108 7.72 8.87 10.31
C LEU A 108 6.92 7.90 11.19
N PHE A 109 7.51 7.44 12.30
CA PHE A 109 6.98 6.37 13.15
C PHE A 109 6.64 6.79 14.58
N GLY A 110 6.86 8.04 14.97
CA GLY A 110 6.77 8.40 16.37
C GLY A 110 7.96 7.85 17.16
N SER A 111 7.75 7.73 18.47
CA SER A 111 8.56 6.91 19.37
C SER A 111 8.27 5.39 19.26
N ASN A 112 7.58 4.93 18.21
CA ASN A 112 7.06 3.56 18.13
C ASN A 112 8.07 2.59 17.48
N ALA A 113 9.17 2.34 18.19
CA ALA A 113 10.29 1.50 17.74
C ALA A 113 9.86 0.06 17.36
N GLU A 114 8.90 -0.51 18.10
CA GLU A 114 8.36 -1.85 17.85
C GLU A 114 7.61 -1.93 16.51
N LEU A 115 6.80 -0.92 16.18
CA LEU A 115 6.09 -0.87 14.91
C LEU A 115 7.07 -0.70 13.74
N ALA A 116 8.05 0.20 13.89
CA ALA A 116 9.08 0.42 12.88
C ALA A 116 9.88 -0.87 12.63
N LEU A 117 10.26 -1.57 13.71
CA LEU A 117 10.95 -2.85 13.63
C LEU A 117 10.12 -3.93 12.96
N ARG A 118 8.84 -4.05 13.33
CA ARG A 118 7.93 -5.01 12.71
C ARG A 118 7.68 -4.70 11.24
N ALA A 119 7.67 -3.43 10.82
CA ALA A 119 7.49 -3.04 9.43
C ALA A 119 8.64 -3.49 8.53
N VAL A 120 9.88 -3.49 9.05
CA VAL A 120 11.09 -3.89 8.29
C VAL A 120 11.47 -5.36 8.45
N THR A 121 10.72 -6.14 9.24
CA THR A 121 10.98 -7.56 9.48
C THR A 121 10.13 -8.44 8.56
N HIS A 122 10.78 -9.20 7.67
CA HIS A 122 10.13 -10.11 6.73
C HIS A 122 9.75 -11.45 7.37
N GLU A 123 8.75 -12.16 6.82
CA GLU A 123 8.28 -13.45 7.38
C GLU A 123 9.33 -14.57 7.33
N SER A 124 10.34 -14.47 6.46
CA SER A 124 11.46 -15.42 6.42
C SER A 124 12.45 -15.24 7.57
N TYR A 125 12.42 -14.11 8.29
CA TYR A 125 13.31 -13.86 9.42
C TYR A 125 12.96 -14.76 10.60
N LEU A 126 13.91 -15.59 11.04
CA LEU A 126 13.79 -16.48 12.20
C LEU A 126 12.45 -17.25 12.27
N ASN A 127 11.95 -17.72 11.12
CA ASN A 127 10.65 -18.40 10.99
C ASN A 127 9.47 -17.61 11.59
N ALA A 128 9.47 -16.28 11.39
CA ALA A 128 8.42 -15.35 11.82
C ALA A 128 8.17 -15.26 13.34
N ARG A 129 9.12 -15.72 14.18
CA ARG A 129 8.96 -15.76 15.65
C ARG A 129 8.84 -14.39 16.32
N GLU A 130 9.52 -13.38 15.78
CA GLU A 130 9.56 -12.02 16.36
C GLU A 130 8.42 -11.11 15.87
N GLY A 131 7.47 -11.68 15.13
CA GLY A 131 6.47 -10.91 14.38
C GLY A 131 7.06 -10.38 13.07
N HIS A 132 6.19 -10.20 12.08
CA HIS A 132 6.59 -9.93 10.71
C HIS A 132 5.62 -8.96 10.03
N ASN A 133 6.04 -8.41 8.90
CA ASN A 133 5.39 -7.29 8.25
C ASN A 133 4.20 -7.65 7.35
N ARG A 134 3.76 -8.92 7.30
CA ARG A 134 2.74 -9.40 6.32
C ARG A 134 1.41 -8.65 6.40
N ARG A 135 0.91 -8.39 7.62
CA ARG A 135 -0.35 -7.63 7.81
C ARG A 135 -0.20 -6.17 7.41
N LEU A 136 0.95 -5.56 7.71
CA LEU A 136 1.25 -4.19 7.33
C LEU A 136 1.38 -4.08 5.81
N ALA A 137 2.10 -4.99 5.16
CA ALA A 137 2.24 -5.06 3.71
C ALA A 137 0.87 -5.25 3.02
N PHE A 138 -0.01 -6.08 3.59
CA PHE A 138 -1.36 -6.27 3.07
C PHE A 138 -2.17 -4.96 3.03
N VAL A 139 -2.08 -4.14 4.08
CA VAL A 139 -2.73 -2.83 4.15
C VAL A 139 -2.05 -1.85 3.19
N GLY A 140 -0.73 -1.72 3.26
CA GLY A 140 -0.02 -0.75 2.44
C GLY A 140 -0.09 -1.04 0.95
N ARG A 141 -0.15 -2.29 0.51
CA ARG A 141 -0.43 -2.65 -0.89
C ARG A 141 -1.78 -2.08 -1.37
N ARG A 142 -2.81 -2.13 -0.53
CA ARG A 142 -4.13 -1.54 -0.86
C ARG A 142 -4.08 -0.02 -0.88
N SER A 143 -3.40 0.58 0.10
CA SER A 143 -3.20 2.02 0.15
C SER A 143 -2.44 2.54 -1.08
N LEU A 144 -1.37 1.85 -1.49
CA LEU A 144 -0.62 2.18 -2.70
C LEU A 144 -1.47 2.10 -3.96
N LYS A 145 -2.26 1.04 -4.11
CA LYS A 145 -3.22 0.91 -5.23
C LYS A 145 -4.20 2.09 -5.23
N LEU A 146 -4.79 2.40 -4.08
CA LEU A 146 -5.72 3.53 -3.93
C LEU A 146 -5.07 4.86 -4.34
N PHE A 147 -3.90 5.20 -3.77
CA PHE A 147 -3.22 6.46 -4.07
C PHE A 147 -2.82 6.57 -5.54
N THR A 148 -2.35 5.47 -6.13
CA THR A 148 -1.99 5.42 -7.55
C THR A 148 -3.23 5.60 -8.43
N THR A 149 -4.33 4.90 -8.15
CA THR A 149 -5.59 5.06 -8.89
C THR A 149 -6.15 6.48 -8.80
N LEU A 150 -6.13 7.09 -7.60
CA LEU A 150 -6.58 8.47 -7.41
C LEU A 150 -5.74 9.46 -8.20
N LEU A 151 -4.41 9.30 -8.18
CA LEU A 151 -3.50 10.12 -8.97
C LEU A 151 -3.80 9.99 -10.47
N LEU A 152 -3.92 8.76 -10.97
CA LEU A 152 -4.22 8.51 -12.38
C LEU A 152 -5.56 9.13 -12.79
N HIS A 153 -6.58 9.03 -11.94
CA HIS A 153 -7.89 9.62 -12.22
C HIS A 153 -7.84 11.15 -12.22
N SER A 154 -7.14 11.76 -11.26
CA SER A 154 -6.91 13.22 -11.23
C SER A 154 -6.20 13.70 -12.50
N ARG A 155 -5.18 12.96 -12.97
CA ARG A 155 -4.48 13.28 -14.22
C ARG A 155 -5.38 13.14 -15.43
N LEU A 156 -6.19 12.08 -15.51
CA LEU A 156 -7.15 11.88 -16.59
C LEU A 156 -8.13 13.05 -16.74
N GLN A 157 -8.56 13.64 -15.62
CA GLN A 157 -9.46 14.82 -15.60
C GLN A 157 -8.76 16.11 -16.05
N SER A 158 -7.47 16.27 -15.74
CA SER A 158 -6.68 17.45 -16.11
C SER A 158 -6.20 17.46 -17.57
N MET A 159 -6.14 16.28 -18.21
CA MET A 159 -5.61 16.12 -19.56
C MET A 159 -6.69 16.31 -20.63
N PRO A 160 -6.37 16.94 -21.79
CA PRO A 160 -7.31 17.08 -22.88
C PRO A 160 -7.71 15.70 -23.45
N LYS A 161 -9.02 15.50 -23.66
CA LYS A 161 -9.57 14.27 -24.23
C LYS A 161 -8.98 14.04 -25.63
N GLY A 162 -8.44 12.85 -25.86
CA GLY A 162 -7.82 12.46 -27.14
C GLY A 162 -6.30 12.61 -27.20
N SER A 163 -5.64 13.19 -26.18
CA SER A 163 -4.17 13.17 -26.12
C SER A 163 -3.63 11.75 -25.94
N ALA A 164 -2.36 11.54 -26.32
CA ALA A 164 -1.70 10.25 -26.15
C ALA A 164 -1.64 9.85 -24.67
N ALA A 165 -1.34 10.81 -23.77
CA ALA A 165 -1.35 10.59 -22.33
C ALA A 165 -2.74 10.23 -21.78
N HIS A 166 -3.81 10.89 -22.24
CA HIS A 166 -5.17 10.59 -21.81
C HIS A 166 -5.57 9.16 -22.20
N ASN A 167 -5.32 8.77 -23.45
CA ASN A 167 -5.61 7.42 -23.94
C ASN A 167 -4.79 6.35 -23.21
N TYR A 168 -3.53 6.64 -22.88
CA TYR A 168 -2.66 5.75 -22.12
C TYR A 168 -3.20 5.51 -20.71
N VAL A 169 -3.53 6.58 -19.97
CA VAL A 169 -4.09 6.49 -18.61
C VAL A 169 -5.45 5.80 -18.60
N SER A 170 -6.32 6.06 -19.59
CA SER A 170 -7.62 5.38 -19.73
C SER A 170 -7.43 3.87 -19.83
N ARG A 171 -6.57 3.41 -20.75
CA ARG A 171 -6.27 1.96 -20.92
C ARG A 171 -5.69 1.33 -19.67
N LEU A 172 -4.83 2.05 -18.97
CA LEU A 172 -4.22 1.59 -17.73
C LEU A 172 -5.26 1.41 -16.61
N LEU A 173 -6.25 2.30 -16.53
CA LEU A 173 -7.34 2.22 -15.55
C LEU A 173 -8.42 1.20 -15.94
N GLU A 174 -8.65 0.98 -17.24
CA GLU A 174 -9.57 -0.05 -17.76
C GLU A 174 -9.00 -1.46 -17.60
N SER A 175 -7.67 -1.60 -17.61
CA SER A 175 -7.00 -2.89 -17.45
C SER A 175 -7.06 -3.40 -16.01
N PRO A 176 -7.55 -4.64 -15.76
CA PRO A 176 -7.62 -5.22 -14.41
C PRO A 176 -6.27 -5.29 -13.68
N SER A 177 -5.17 -5.37 -14.44
CA SER A 177 -3.81 -5.49 -13.91
C SER A 177 -2.94 -4.26 -14.19
N GLY A 178 -3.51 -3.19 -14.75
CA GLY A 178 -2.76 -1.99 -15.15
C GLY A 178 -2.05 -1.34 -13.96
N VAL A 179 -2.80 -1.00 -12.92
CA VAL A 179 -2.25 -0.41 -11.67
C VAL A 179 -1.31 -1.40 -10.96
N ASP A 180 -1.62 -2.70 -11.00
CA ASP A 180 -0.81 -3.74 -10.37
C ASP A 180 0.57 -3.90 -11.03
N SER A 181 0.65 -3.67 -12.33
CA SER A 181 1.93 -3.70 -13.06
C SER A 181 2.86 -2.55 -12.68
N ILE A 182 2.30 -1.39 -12.34
CA ILE A 182 3.04 -0.22 -11.84
C ILE A 182 3.62 -0.54 -10.46
N LEU A 183 2.79 -1.10 -9.59
CA LEU A 183 3.12 -1.39 -8.19
C LEU A 183 3.69 -2.80 -7.99
N SER A 184 4.32 -3.38 -9.01
CA SER A 184 4.91 -4.71 -8.88
C SER A 184 6.00 -4.70 -7.81
N THR A 185 5.98 -5.68 -6.89
CA THR A 185 6.90 -5.73 -5.74
C THR A 185 8.36 -5.70 -6.15
N HIS A 186 8.71 -6.27 -7.30
CA HIS A 186 10.07 -6.24 -7.81
C HIS A 186 10.54 -4.81 -8.11
N ARG A 187 9.69 -3.97 -8.72
CA ARG A 187 10.01 -2.57 -9.04
C ARG A 187 10.05 -1.72 -7.78
N LEU A 188 9.08 -1.93 -6.88
CA LEU A 188 9.08 -1.29 -5.56
C LEU A 188 10.38 -1.60 -4.82
N GLY A 189 10.86 -2.85 -4.86
CA GLY A 189 12.13 -3.22 -4.25
C GLY A 189 13.32 -2.59 -4.94
N ASP A 190 13.48 -2.79 -6.25
CA ASP A 190 14.68 -2.39 -6.97
C ASP A 190 14.93 -0.86 -6.98
N LYS A 191 13.86 -0.06 -7.11
CA LYS A 191 13.96 1.40 -7.17
C LYS A 191 13.73 2.04 -5.81
N ILE A 192 12.48 2.03 -5.35
CA ILE A 192 12.07 2.73 -4.13
C ILE A 192 12.77 2.14 -2.91
N GLY A 193 12.80 0.82 -2.79
CA GLY A 193 13.45 0.18 -1.66
C GLY A 193 14.95 0.43 -1.61
N ARG A 194 15.62 0.64 -2.76
CA ARG A 194 17.04 1.02 -2.82
C ARG A 194 17.24 2.49 -2.46
N GLU A 195 16.39 3.38 -2.96
CA GLU A 195 16.42 4.82 -2.62
C GLU A 195 16.17 5.06 -1.13
N LEU A 196 15.30 4.26 -0.53
CA LEU A 196 15.04 4.24 0.91
C LEU A 196 16.08 3.44 1.71
N GLU A 197 17.14 2.95 1.07
CA GLU A 197 18.24 2.19 1.68
C GLU A 197 17.80 1.03 2.60
N LEU A 198 16.69 0.36 2.26
CA LEU A 198 16.06 -0.64 3.13
C LEU A 198 16.94 -1.86 3.39
N GLU A 199 17.94 -2.13 2.54
CA GLU A 199 18.97 -3.14 2.79
C GLU A 199 19.72 -2.97 4.10
N LYS A 200 19.85 -1.73 4.61
CA LYS A 200 20.58 -1.44 5.84
C LYS A 200 19.77 -1.78 7.10
N VAL A 201 18.45 -1.80 6.97
CA VAL A 201 17.52 -1.89 8.11
C VAL A 201 16.56 -3.07 8.06
N MET A 202 16.43 -3.76 6.92
CA MET A 202 15.53 -4.90 6.80
C MET A 202 16.10 -6.16 7.47
N ARG A 203 15.21 -6.92 8.11
CA ARG A 203 15.53 -8.23 8.68
C ARG A 203 14.87 -9.34 7.85
N TRP A 204 15.68 -10.27 7.32
CA TRP A 204 15.17 -11.35 6.47
C TRP A 204 16.16 -12.50 6.36
N THR A 205 15.69 -13.67 5.94
CA THR A 205 16.55 -14.81 5.58
C THR A 205 16.50 -15.02 4.07
N PRO A 206 17.65 -15.03 3.36
CA PRO A 206 17.69 -15.26 1.91
C PRO A 206 17.33 -16.71 1.59
N ALA A 207 16.69 -16.94 0.44
CA ALA A 207 16.27 -18.28 0.04
C ALA A 207 17.47 -19.17 -0.27
N VAL A 208 18.52 -18.61 -0.88
CA VAL A 208 19.75 -19.32 -1.20
C VAL A 208 20.97 -18.45 -0.91
N SER A 209 21.95 -19.03 -0.20
CA SER A 209 23.20 -18.37 0.21
C SER A 209 24.36 -18.82 -0.70
N ASP A 210 24.24 -18.55 -2.00
CA ASP A 210 25.13 -19.14 -3.03
C ASP A 210 26.51 -18.46 -3.13
N GLY A 211 26.88 -17.61 -2.17
CA GLY A 211 28.09 -16.78 -2.27
C GLY A 211 28.03 -15.74 -3.40
N GLN A 212 26.93 -15.70 -4.17
CA GLN A 212 26.58 -14.64 -5.12
C GLN A 212 26.22 -13.37 -4.32
N SER A 213 27.25 -12.69 -3.80
CA SER A 213 27.11 -11.40 -3.15
C SER A 213 26.70 -10.37 -4.21
N GLY A 214 25.45 -9.89 -4.19
CA GLY A 214 25.02 -8.85 -5.12
C GLY A 214 23.50 -8.69 -5.30
N PRO A 215 23.07 -7.79 -6.22
CA PRO A 215 21.65 -7.44 -6.45
C PRO A 215 20.73 -8.61 -6.86
N ARG A 216 21.31 -9.79 -7.12
CA ARG A 216 20.60 -11.03 -7.50
C ARG A 216 20.53 -12.05 -6.37
N GLU A 217 20.76 -11.64 -5.13
CA GLU A 217 20.35 -12.45 -3.98
C GLU A 217 18.88 -12.85 -4.15
N THR A 218 18.65 -14.16 -4.16
CA THR A 218 17.37 -14.75 -4.53
C THR A 218 16.27 -14.21 -3.61
N GLY A 219 15.41 -13.34 -4.16
CA GLY A 219 14.27 -12.75 -3.46
C GLY A 219 14.51 -11.36 -2.84
N LEU A 220 15.70 -10.77 -2.94
CA LEU A 220 16.01 -9.44 -2.35
C LEU A 220 15.00 -8.37 -2.77
N PHE A 221 14.78 -8.18 -4.08
CA PHE A 221 13.84 -7.17 -4.58
C PHE A 221 12.40 -7.45 -4.13
N LYS A 222 12.02 -8.72 -4.03
CA LYS A 222 10.68 -9.09 -3.57
C LYS A 222 10.50 -8.73 -2.09
N VAL A 223 11.45 -9.11 -1.24
CA VAL A 223 11.42 -8.83 0.20
C VAL A 223 11.45 -7.32 0.44
N ARG A 224 12.37 -6.62 -0.22
CA ARG A 224 12.49 -5.17 -0.14
C ARG A 224 11.21 -4.46 -0.59
N GLY A 225 10.59 -4.91 -1.68
CA GLY A 225 9.31 -4.37 -2.15
C GLY A 225 8.16 -4.63 -1.17
N VAL A 226 8.11 -5.81 -0.55
CA VAL A 226 7.15 -6.11 0.53
C VAL A 226 7.39 -5.20 1.74
N THR A 227 8.65 -4.87 2.05
CA THR A 227 8.98 -3.92 3.11
C THR A 227 8.51 -2.50 2.77
N VAL A 228 8.61 -2.06 1.51
CA VAL A 228 8.02 -0.77 1.06
C VAL A 228 6.50 -0.77 1.27
N GLU A 229 5.80 -1.85 0.87
CA GLU A 229 4.37 -1.98 1.14
C GLU A 229 4.08 -1.93 2.65
N ALA A 230 4.89 -2.60 3.47
CA ALA A 230 4.71 -2.61 4.92
C ALA A 230 4.95 -1.25 5.56
N LEU A 231 5.94 -0.49 5.10
CA LEU A 231 6.19 0.89 5.53
C LEU A 231 4.96 1.76 5.34
N VAL A 232 4.39 1.75 4.13
CA VAL A 232 3.16 2.51 3.84
C VAL A 232 2.01 2.04 4.72
N GLY A 233 1.87 0.73 4.93
CA GLY A 233 0.85 0.18 5.81
C GLY A 233 1.02 0.57 7.28
N ALA A 234 2.26 0.66 7.75
CA ALA A 234 2.59 1.07 9.12
C ALA A 234 2.33 2.56 9.34
N ILE A 235 2.71 3.42 8.38
CA ILE A 235 2.35 4.84 8.40
C ILE A 235 0.83 5.01 8.38
N TYR A 236 0.15 4.27 7.51
CA TYR A 236 -1.31 4.30 7.43
C TYR A 236 -1.96 3.88 8.74
N HIS A 237 -1.44 2.84 9.39
CA HIS A 237 -1.94 2.36 10.68
C HIS A 237 -1.69 3.36 11.83
N GLN A 238 -0.50 3.96 11.89
CA GLN A 238 -0.10 4.82 13.00
C GLN A 238 -0.60 6.26 12.86
N LYS A 239 -0.54 6.82 11.65
CA LYS A 239 -0.80 8.24 11.35
C LYS A 239 -1.99 8.48 10.43
N GLY A 240 -2.57 7.42 9.85
CA GLY A 240 -3.71 7.53 8.95
C GLY A 240 -3.35 7.78 7.48
N ALA A 241 -4.40 7.89 6.66
CA ALA A 241 -4.28 7.95 5.20
C ALA A 241 -3.58 9.21 4.69
N ALA A 242 -3.76 10.36 5.35
CA ALA A 242 -3.21 11.63 4.89
C ALA A 242 -1.67 11.63 4.92
N GLU A 243 -1.07 11.18 6.03
CA GLU A 243 0.40 11.09 6.15
C GLU A 243 0.97 9.98 5.26
N ALA A 244 0.26 8.86 5.10
CA ALA A 244 0.67 7.81 4.17
C ALA A 244 0.63 8.29 2.69
N SER A 245 -0.34 9.13 2.34
CA SER A 245 -0.44 9.74 1.01
C SER A 245 0.69 10.76 0.79
N LYS A 246 1.02 11.60 1.77
CA LYS A 246 2.20 12.50 1.70
C LYS A 246 3.49 11.71 1.47
N PHE A 247 3.68 10.63 2.23
CA PHE A 247 4.82 9.74 2.04
C PHE A 247 4.87 9.15 0.62
N PHE A 248 3.72 8.70 0.10
CA PHE A 248 3.62 8.22 -1.28
C PHE A 248 4.03 9.30 -2.29
N HIS A 249 3.51 10.51 -2.18
CA HIS A 249 3.83 11.59 -3.11
C HIS A 249 5.31 12.04 -3.04
N ASN A 250 5.91 12.01 -1.85
CA ASN A 250 7.28 12.49 -1.65
C ASN A 250 8.34 11.44 -2.01
N HIS A 251 8.10 10.16 -1.70
CA HIS A 251 9.15 9.12 -1.73
C HIS A 251 8.90 7.99 -2.72
N ILE A 252 7.65 7.75 -3.10
CA ILE A 252 7.28 6.61 -3.95
C ILE A 252 6.99 7.09 -5.36
N LEU A 253 6.20 8.14 -5.46
CA LEU A 253 5.76 8.68 -6.73
C LEU A 253 6.94 9.10 -7.62
N PRO A 254 7.97 9.85 -7.17
CA PRO A 254 9.05 10.30 -8.04
C PRO A 254 9.75 9.16 -8.78
N SER A 255 10.02 8.06 -8.09
CA SER A 255 10.68 6.88 -8.66
C SER A 255 9.74 6.07 -9.56
N LEU A 256 8.42 6.08 -9.28
CA LEU A 256 7.42 5.50 -10.19
C LEU A 256 7.30 6.28 -11.52
N LEU A 257 7.65 7.56 -11.56
CA LEU A 257 7.58 8.36 -12.79
C LEU A 257 8.72 8.10 -13.74
N GLN A 258 9.92 7.89 -13.21
CA GLN A 258 11.12 7.67 -14.01
C GLN A 258 11.02 6.33 -14.75
N ASP A 259 10.67 5.27 -14.01
CA ASP A 259 10.78 3.89 -14.48
C ASP A 259 9.59 3.00 -14.07
N GLY A 260 8.45 3.55 -13.65
CA GLY A 260 7.32 2.82 -13.04
C GLY A 260 6.11 2.52 -13.94
N PHE A 261 6.06 3.05 -15.15
CA PHE A 261 4.95 2.80 -16.07
C PHE A 261 5.28 1.69 -17.10
N PRO A 262 4.32 0.82 -17.46
CA PRO A 262 4.51 -0.19 -18.50
C PRO A 262 4.49 0.45 -19.90
N SER A 263 5.44 0.09 -20.77
CA SER A 263 5.65 0.62 -22.15
C SER A 263 6.13 2.10 -22.19
N PRO A 264 6.62 2.64 -23.33
CA PRO A 264 7.16 3.99 -23.36
C PRO A 264 6.09 5.00 -22.99
N VAL A 265 6.25 5.58 -21.80
CA VAL A 265 5.36 6.58 -21.22
C VAL A 265 5.39 7.82 -22.10
N PRO A 266 4.23 8.36 -22.53
CA PRO A 266 4.19 9.64 -23.21
C PRO A 266 4.89 10.72 -22.38
N GLU A 267 5.78 11.51 -23.00
CA GLU A 267 6.57 12.55 -22.31
C GLU A 267 5.69 13.57 -21.57
N GLU A 268 4.49 13.84 -22.10
CA GLU A 268 3.44 14.66 -21.47
C GLU A 268 3.11 14.20 -20.05
N LEU A 269 3.10 12.88 -19.81
CA LEU A 269 2.79 12.28 -18.53
C LEU A 269 3.98 12.35 -17.56
N LYS A 270 5.21 12.24 -18.07
CA LYS A 270 6.42 12.44 -17.26
C LYS A 270 6.54 13.89 -16.78
N GLN A 271 6.33 14.85 -17.69
CA GLN A 271 6.39 16.28 -17.39
C GLN A 271 5.27 16.75 -16.46
N GLY A 272 4.05 16.24 -16.68
CA GLY A 272 2.89 16.61 -15.87
C GLY A 272 3.00 16.13 -14.42
N ILE A 273 3.65 15.00 -14.15
CA ILE A 273 3.74 14.48 -12.78
C ILE A 273 4.98 14.98 -12.02
N ALA A 274 6.04 15.41 -12.73
CA ALA A 274 7.18 16.10 -12.12
C ALA A 274 6.85 17.53 -11.65
N SER A 275 5.74 18.11 -12.12
CA SER A 275 5.22 19.39 -11.64
C SER A 275 4.17 19.13 -10.54
N PRO A 276 4.48 19.37 -9.25
CA PRO A 276 3.45 19.41 -8.23
C PRO A 276 2.50 20.56 -8.59
N SER A 277 1.22 20.24 -8.75
CA SER A 277 0.18 21.26 -8.79
C SER A 277 0.27 22.03 -7.47
N VAL A 278 0.71 23.29 -7.56
CA VAL A 278 0.72 24.29 -6.48
C VAL A 278 -0.69 24.49 -5.94
#